data_AF-A0A955J1S2-F1
#
_entry.id   AF-A0A955J1S2-F1
#
_cell.length_a   1.000
_cell.length_b   1.000
_cell.length_c   1.000
_cell.angle_alpha   90.00
_cell.angle_beta   90.00
_cell.angle_gamma   90.00
#
_symmetry.space_group_name_H-M   'P 1'
#
loop_
_entity.id
_entity.type
_entity.pdbx_description
1 polymer ?
#
loop_
_entity_poly.entity_id
_entity_poly.type
_entity_poly.pdbx_seq_one_letter_code
_entity_poly.pdbx_strand_id
1 'polypeptide(L)'
;MDKPKFLYHGSSNPNIQIFKPFAKTYRNPKEGAVIFAAPTKAAATKFIVSCDDSWSALGRFGSTYYALYSDEVRFKNNDIGGALYTLPSNTFYIDPDYTGSYSEWVSKDAVVPVEVEHFSSGLTAMFSYGVHVYFTSPSVLDQLRSAQDHGYALLKTLTPANALHDSTFIATL
;
A
#
# COMPACT_ATOMS: atom_id res chain seq x y z
N MET A 1 -20.38 3.04 -2.75
CA MET A 1 -19.49 2.22 -3.59
C MET A 1 -19.90 0.78 -3.39
N ASP A 2 -20.13 0.03 -4.46
CA ASP A 2 -20.47 -1.39 -4.32
C ASP A 2 -19.25 -2.17 -3.84
N LYS A 3 -19.49 -3.19 -3.02
CA LYS A 3 -18.44 -4.06 -2.49
C LYS A 3 -17.77 -4.81 -3.65
N PRO A 4 -16.46 -4.66 -3.87
CA PRO A 4 -15.75 -5.39 -4.92
C PRO A 4 -15.90 -6.90 -4.74
N LYS A 5 -15.94 -7.67 -5.83
CA LYS A 5 -15.93 -9.15 -5.76
C LYS A 5 -14.66 -9.67 -5.10
N PHE A 6 -13.54 -9.00 -5.36
CA PHE A 6 -12.22 -9.34 -4.85
C PHE A 6 -11.57 -8.12 -4.21
N LEU A 7 -10.77 -8.39 -3.18
CA LEU A 7 -9.90 -7.42 -2.53
C LEU A 7 -8.47 -7.94 -2.60
N TYR A 8 -7.50 -7.08 -2.28
CA TYR A 8 -6.10 -7.38 -2.48
C TYR A 8 -5.29 -7.15 -1.20
N HIS A 9 -4.32 -8.02 -0.95
CA HIS A 9 -3.39 -7.90 0.18
C HIS A 9 -1.96 -8.04 -0.33
N GLY A 10 -1.10 -7.04 -0.06
CA GLY A 10 0.33 -7.14 -0.34
C GLY A 10 1.07 -7.57 0.93
N SER A 11 2.01 -8.52 0.80
CA SER A 11 2.83 -8.96 1.93
C SER A 11 4.25 -9.32 1.48
N SER A 12 5.23 -9.05 2.34
CA SER A 12 6.60 -9.57 2.20
C SER A 12 6.70 -11.07 2.43
N ASN A 13 5.69 -11.70 3.04
CA ASN A 13 5.62 -13.16 3.16
C ASN A 13 4.91 -13.72 1.92
N PRO A 14 5.61 -14.45 1.02
CA PRO A 14 5.03 -14.96 -0.22
C PRO A 14 4.27 -16.29 -0.06
N ASN A 15 4.30 -16.91 1.13
CA ASN A 15 3.83 -18.28 1.33
C ASN A 15 2.55 -18.36 2.19
N ILE A 16 1.71 -17.31 2.20
CA ILE A 16 0.49 -17.28 3.00
C ILE A 16 -0.59 -18.12 2.30
N GLN A 17 -0.88 -19.29 2.87
CA GLN A 17 -1.97 -20.15 2.39
C GLN A 17 -3.33 -19.75 2.97
N ILE A 18 -3.35 -19.25 4.21
CA ILE A 18 -4.57 -18.82 4.91
C ILE A 18 -4.23 -17.59 5.73
N PHE A 19 -4.92 -16.50 5.46
CA PHE A 19 -4.89 -15.32 6.33
C PHE A 19 -5.74 -15.61 7.55
N LYS A 20 -5.16 -15.39 8.74
CA LYS A 20 -5.88 -15.44 10.01
C LYS A 20 -5.74 -14.07 10.67
N PRO A 21 -6.76 -13.55 11.36
CA PRO A 21 -6.60 -12.39 12.21
C PRO A 21 -5.59 -12.74 13.32
N PHE A 22 -4.40 -12.16 13.28
CA PHE A 22 -3.32 -12.46 14.22
C PHE A 22 -3.22 -11.38 15.32
N ALA A 23 -3.26 -11.81 16.58
CA ALA A 23 -3.40 -10.94 17.75
C ALA A 23 -2.11 -10.30 18.28
N LYS A 24 -0.96 -10.45 17.61
CA LYS A 24 0.31 -9.91 18.12
C LYS A 24 0.41 -8.38 17.99
N THR A 25 -0.26 -7.81 17.00
CA THR A 25 -0.31 -6.37 16.76
C THR A 25 -1.69 -6.03 16.21
N TYR A 26 -2.46 -5.20 16.94
CA TYR A 26 -3.72 -4.64 16.47
C TYR A 26 -3.59 -3.12 16.40
N ARG A 27 -4.21 -2.50 15.39
CA ARG A 27 -4.20 -1.03 15.24
C ARG A 27 -4.88 -0.34 16.43
N ASN A 28 -5.99 -0.91 16.88
CA ASN A 28 -6.77 -0.41 18.01
C ASN A 28 -7.19 -1.59 18.89
N PRO A 29 -6.99 -1.53 20.23
CA PRO A 29 -7.43 -2.59 21.13
C PRO A 29 -8.91 -2.96 21.01
N LYS A 30 -9.77 -1.99 20.66
CA LYS A 30 -11.22 -2.19 20.51
C LYS A 30 -11.58 -2.84 19.17
N GLU A 31 -10.80 -2.57 18.11
CA GLU A 31 -10.97 -3.21 16.80
C GLU A 31 -10.56 -4.69 16.87
N GLY A 32 -9.46 -4.95 17.57
CA GLY A 32 -8.86 -6.27 17.69
C GLY A 32 -8.04 -6.67 16.47
N ALA A 33 -7.75 -7.96 16.35
CA ALA A 33 -7.03 -8.50 15.21
C ALA A 33 -7.96 -8.58 13.99
N VAL A 34 -7.48 -8.09 12.85
CA VAL A 34 -8.19 -8.13 11.57
C VAL A 34 -7.23 -8.44 10.43
N ILE A 35 -7.77 -8.95 9.33
CA ILE A 35 -7.05 -9.04 8.05
C ILE A 35 -7.40 -7.79 7.25
N PHE A 36 -6.38 -7.03 6.86
CA PHE A 36 -6.56 -5.85 5.99
C PHE A 36 -6.55 -6.24 4.52
N ALA A 37 -7.34 -5.57 3.69
CA ALA A 37 -7.28 -5.66 2.25
C ALA A 37 -7.67 -4.33 1.59
N ALA A 38 -7.25 -4.15 0.35
CA ALA A 38 -7.48 -2.96 -0.44
C ALA A 38 -8.32 -3.26 -1.69
N PRO A 39 -9.08 -2.28 -2.23
CA PRO A 39 -9.95 -2.48 -3.39
C PRO A 39 -9.18 -2.57 -4.72
N THR A 40 -7.89 -2.20 -4.74
CA THR A 40 -7.07 -2.21 -5.96
C THR A 40 -5.70 -2.84 -5.70
N LYS A 41 -5.14 -3.46 -6.73
CA LYS A 41 -3.78 -4.01 -6.70
C LYS A 41 -2.74 -2.93 -6.38
N ALA A 42 -2.87 -1.75 -7.00
CA ALA A 42 -2.02 -0.58 -6.74
C ALA A 42 -2.00 -0.15 -5.26
N ALA A 43 -3.16 -0.18 -4.58
CA ALA A 43 -3.22 0.13 -3.16
C ALA A 43 -2.49 -0.92 -2.31
N ALA A 44 -2.68 -2.20 -2.64
CA ALA A 44 -2.14 -3.33 -1.89
C ALA A 44 -0.62 -3.50 -2.06
N THR A 45 -0.07 -3.27 -3.26
CA THR A 45 1.36 -3.49 -3.52
C THR A 45 2.29 -2.60 -2.71
N LYS A 46 1.80 -1.43 -2.26
CA LYS A 46 2.53 -0.52 -1.35
C LYS A 46 2.93 -1.17 -0.01
N PHE A 47 2.27 -2.28 0.37
CA PHE A 47 2.51 -2.99 1.61
C PHE A 47 3.37 -4.26 1.46
N ILE A 48 3.85 -4.56 0.24
CA ILE A 48 4.78 -5.68 0.03
C ILE A 48 6.12 -5.40 0.73
N VAL A 49 6.66 -4.18 0.60
CA VAL A 49 7.87 -3.77 1.32
C VAL A 49 7.46 -3.30 2.72
N SER A 50 7.99 -3.96 3.75
CA SER A 50 7.74 -3.57 5.13
C SER A 50 8.28 -2.17 5.40
N CYS A 51 7.40 -1.27 5.83
CA CYS A 51 7.71 0.11 6.17
C CYS A 51 6.82 0.60 7.31
N ASP A 52 7.16 1.77 7.83
CA ASP A 52 6.42 2.42 8.91
C ASP A 52 6.45 3.94 8.72
N ASP A 53 5.65 4.65 9.52
CA ASP A 53 5.52 6.10 9.45
C ASP A 53 6.75 6.85 10.01
N SER A 54 7.85 6.20 10.39
CA SER A 54 9.10 6.94 10.70
C SER A 54 9.87 7.36 9.45
N TRP A 55 9.63 6.70 8.30
CA TRP A 55 10.42 6.91 7.07
C TRP A 55 9.63 6.73 5.77
N SER A 56 8.31 6.57 5.85
CA SER A 56 7.45 6.42 4.68
C SER A 56 6.15 7.22 4.77
N ALA A 57 5.56 7.53 3.62
CA ALA A 57 4.21 8.05 3.51
C ALA A 57 3.51 7.40 2.31
N LEU A 58 2.41 6.72 2.57
CA LEU A 58 1.63 6.01 1.57
C LEU A 58 0.28 6.71 1.40
N GLY A 59 -0.13 6.98 0.15
CA GLY A 59 -1.39 7.67 -0.07
C GLY A 59 -1.92 7.53 -1.48
N ARG A 60 -2.86 8.42 -1.84
CA ARG A 60 -3.40 8.60 -3.18
C ARG A 60 -3.93 10.02 -3.38
N PHE A 61 -3.92 10.48 -4.62
CA PHE A 61 -4.62 11.67 -5.09
C PHE A 61 -5.53 11.28 -6.25
N GLY A 62 -6.85 11.44 -6.08
CA GLY A 62 -7.82 10.91 -7.02
C GLY A 62 -7.68 9.38 -7.19
N SER A 63 -7.39 8.95 -8.42
CA SER A 63 -7.12 7.56 -8.79
C SER A 63 -5.65 7.15 -8.70
N THR A 64 -4.73 8.10 -8.53
CA THR A 64 -3.29 7.84 -8.57
C THR A 64 -2.77 7.54 -7.17
N TYR A 65 -2.13 6.38 -7.00
CA TYR A 65 -1.49 5.98 -5.74
C TYR A 65 -0.05 6.44 -5.70
N TYR A 66 0.43 6.78 -4.51
CA TYR A 66 1.84 7.06 -4.28
C TYR A 66 2.39 6.33 -3.06
N ALA A 67 3.71 6.12 -3.09
CA ALA A 67 4.52 5.68 -1.97
C ALA A 67 5.79 6.54 -1.92
N LEU A 68 6.00 7.27 -0.82
CA LEU A 68 7.17 8.10 -0.61
C LEU A 68 8.01 7.49 0.51
N TYR A 69 9.32 7.38 0.29
CA TYR A 69 10.29 6.85 1.25
C TYR A 69 11.42 7.87 1.44
N SER A 70 11.74 8.20 2.70
CA SER A 70 12.81 9.15 3.03
C SER A 70 14.18 8.50 3.25
N ASP A 71 14.24 7.18 3.18
CA ASP A 71 15.45 6.36 3.38
C ASP A 71 15.48 5.25 2.33
N GLU A 72 16.10 5.54 1.19
CA GLU A 72 16.21 4.61 0.06
C GLU A 72 17.06 3.37 0.40
N VAL A 73 18.08 3.52 1.25
CA VAL A 73 18.93 2.39 1.66
C VAL A 73 18.12 1.43 2.51
N ARG A 74 17.37 1.94 3.50
CA ARG A 74 16.45 1.13 4.31
C ARG A 74 15.37 0.49 3.45
N PHE A 75 14.83 1.19 2.45
CA PHE A 75 13.90 0.62 1.48
C PHE A 75 14.52 -0.60 0.78
N LYS A 76 15.68 -0.44 0.15
CA LYS A 76 16.35 -1.50 -0.62
C LYS A 76 16.69 -2.72 0.23
N ASN A 77 17.07 -2.51 1.49
CA ASN A 77 17.34 -3.61 2.42
C ASN A 77 16.06 -4.37 2.83
N ASN A 78 14.92 -3.68 2.88
CA ASN A 78 13.62 -4.29 3.19
C ASN A 78 12.92 -4.87 1.96
N ASP A 79 13.32 -4.47 0.76
CA ASP A 79 12.76 -4.97 -0.50
C ASP A 79 13.34 -6.34 -0.85
N ILE A 80 12.80 -7.36 -0.18
CA ILE A 80 13.14 -8.77 -0.38
C ILE A 80 12.13 -9.49 -1.30
N GLY A 81 11.28 -8.73 -2.01
CA GLY A 81 10.14 -9.25 -2.73
C GLY A 81 8.98 -9.65 -1.82
N GLY A 82 8.04 -10.41 -2.37
CA GLY A 82 6.85 -10.86 -1.67
C GLY A 82 5.75 -11.32 -2.61
N ALA A 83 4.50 -11.18 -2.17
CA ALA A 83 3.35 -11.56 -2.98
C ALA A 83 2.17 -10.60 -2.83
N LEU A 84 1.40 -10.52 -3.91
CA LEU A 84 0.07 -9.92 -3.95
C LEU A 84 -0.97 -11.03 -3.96
N TYR A 85 -1.89 -10.99 -3.00
CA TYR A 85 -2.93 -11.99 -2.82
C TYR A 85 -4.27 -11.42 -3.25
N THR A 86 -5.00 -12.15 -4.11
CA THR A 86 -6.40 -11.87 -4.41
C THR A 86 -7.27 -12.61 -3.40
N LEU A 87 -8.09 -11.87 -2.66
CA LEU A 87 -8.94 -12.36 -1.59
C LEU A 87 -10.42 -12.26 -1.98
N PRO A 88 -11.25 -13.30 -1.71
CA PRO A 88 -12.70 -13.17 -1.84
C PRO A 88 -13.22 -12.15 -0.82
N SER A 89 -14.08 -11.25 -1.26
CA SER A 89 -14.51 -10.15 -0.38
C SER A 89 -15.57 -10.54 0.64
N ASN A 90 -16.16 -11.73 0.57
CA ASN A 90 -17.38 -12.13 1.30
C ASN A 90 -17.41 -11.71 2.78
N THR A 91 -16.34 -11.96 3.52
CA THR A 91 -16.23 -11.67 4.97
C THR A 91 -15.70 -10.27 5.29
N PHE A 92 -15.26 -9.52 4.28
CA PHE A 92 -14.69 -8.19 4.47
C PHE A 92 -15.77 -7.12 4.63
N TYR A 93 -15.50 -6.13 5.47
CA TYR A 93 -16.33 -4.96 5.67
C TYR A 93 -15.47 -3.72 5.88
N ILE A 94 -16.06 -2.53 5.72
CA ILE A 94 -15.43 -1.27 6.12
C ILE A 94 -15.93 -0.98 7.52
N ASP A 95 -15.02 -0.76 8.47
CA ASP A 95 -15.35 -0.38 9.83
C ASP A 95 -15.23 1.14 9.99
N PRO A 96 -16.34 1.90 10.00
CA PRO A 96 -16.30 3.37 10.03
C PRO A 96 -15.72 3.92 11.34
N ASP A 97 -15.69 3.12 12.41
CA ASP A 97 -15.22 3.57 13.73
C ASP A 97 -13.68 3.54 13.84
N TYR A 98 -13.02 2.76 12.98
CA TYR A 98 -11.56 2.56 13.03
C TYR A 98 -10.85 2.94 11.73
N THR A 99 -11.56 3.03 10.62
CA THR A 99 -10.94 3.41 9.35
C THR A 99 -10.84 4.92 9.17
N GLY A 100 -9.68 5.38 8.69
CA GLY A 100 -9.52 6.74 8.18
C GLY A 100 -9.99 6.91 6.73
N SER A 101 -10.43 5.84 6.06
CA SER A 101 -10.74 5.85 4.63
C SER A 101 -11.79 4.81 4.22
N TYR A 102 -12.66 5.15 3.27
CA TYR A 102 -13.57 4.20 2.61
C TYR A 102 -12.88 3.15 1.71
N SER A 103 -11.55 3.02 1.79
CA SER A 103 -10.74 2.13 0.95
C SER A 103 -10.01 1.05 1.74
N GLU A 104 -10.21 0.97 3.04
CA GLU A 104 -9.60 -0.05 3.89
C GLU A 104 -10.67 -1.05 4.31
N TRP A 105 -10.51 -2.29 3.85
CA TRP A 105 -11.42 -3.38 4.13
C TRP A 105 -10.79 -4.30 5.16
N VAL A 106 -11.58 -4.75 6.13
CA VAL A 106 -11.15 -5.62 7.21
C VAL A 106 -12.00 -6.90 7.28
N SER A 107 -11.38 -8.02 7.67
CA SER A 107 -12.08 -9.27 7.97
C SER A 107 -11.65 -9.80 9.35
N LYS A 108 -12.63 -10.25 10.14
CA LYS A 108 -12.41 -10.99 11.40
C LYS A 108 -12.42 -12.51 11.19
N ASP A 109 -12.80 -12.96 10.01
CA ASP A 109 -12.79 -14.37 9.65
C ASP A 109 -11.49 -14.72 8.92
N ALA A 110 -11.06 -15.98 9.02
CA ALA A 110 -9.95 -16.48 8.22
C ALA A 110 -10.31 -16.49 6.73
N VAL A 111 -9.34 -16.18 5.87
CA VAL A 111 -9.54 -16.05 4.42
C VAL A 111 -8.47 -16.81 3.67
N VAL A 112 -8.90 -17.64 2.72
CA VAL A 112 -8.03 -18.35 1.76
C VAL A 112 -7.91 -17.49 0.49
N PRO A 113 -6.70 -17.13 0.05
CA PRO A 113 -6.52 -16.45 -1.24
C PRO A 113 -7.00 -17.32 -2.40
N VAL A 114 -7.56 -16.69 -3.42
CA VAL A 114 -7.97 -17.36 -4.67
C VAL A 114 -6.88 -17.29 -5.74
N GLU A 115 -5.94 -16.36 -5.60
CA GLU A 115 -4.82 -16.16 -6.51
C GLU A 115 -3.65 -15.53 -5.75
N VAL A 116 -2.44 -15.84 -6.19
CA VAL A 116 -1.19 -15.29 -5.63
C VAL A 116 -0.27 -14.91 -6.79
N GLU A 117 0.18 -13.67 -6.79
CA GLU A 117 1.20 -13.17 -7.72
C GLU A 117 2.49 -12.92 -6.96
N HIS A 118 3.58 -13.56 -7.40
CA HIS A 118 4.88 -13.42 -6.76
C HIS A 118 5.72 -12.35 -7.42
N PHE A 119 6.40 -11.54 -6.60
CA PHE A 119 7.31 -10.50 -7.04
C PHE A 119 8.66 -10.69 -6.39
N SER A 120 9.73 -10.59 -7.19
CA SER A 120 11.10 -10.55 -6.68
C SER A 120 11.45 -9.24 -5.98
N SER A 121 10.63 -8.19 -6.19
CA SER A 121 10.77 -6.86 -5.59
C SER A 121 9.39 -6.20 -5.45
N GLY A 122 9.10 -5.65 -4.28
CA GLY A 122 7.94 -4.82 -4.02
C GLY A 122 7.98 -3.49 -4.78
N LEU A 123 9.16 -2.95 -5.10
CA LEU A 123 9.29 -1.81 -6.01
C LEU A 123 8.76 -2.15 -7.41
N THR A 124 9.18 -3.28 -7.97
CA THR A 124 8.67 -3.76 -9.26
C THR A 124 7.16 -4.00 -9.23
N ALA A 125 6.63 -4.54 -8.12
CA ALA A 125 5.20 -4.72 -7.92
C ALA A 125 4.44 -3.38 -7.92
N MET A 126 4.97 -2.37 -7.23
CA MET A 126 4.42 -1.01 -7.23
C MET A 126 4.42 -0.39 -8.63
N PHE A 127 5.51 -0.52 -9.38
CA PHE A 127 5.61 -0.01 -10.76
C PHE A 127 4.62 -0.70 -11.70
N SER A 128 4.53 -2.03 -11.63
CA SER A 128 3.63 -2.83 -12.47
C SER A 128 2.15 -2.46 -12.31
N TYR A 129 1.79 -1.88 -11.17
CA TYR A 129 0.43 -1.45 -10.85
C TYR A 129 0.27 0.08 -10.80
N GLY A 130 1.21 0.84 -11.37
CA GLY A 130 1.07 2.28 -11.57
C GLY A 130 1.15 3.13 -10.29
N VAL A 131 1.82 2.62 -9.25
CA VAL A 131 2.11 3.42 -8.04
C VAL A 131 3.28 4.35 -8.34
N HIS A 132 3.12 5.65 -8.08
CA HIS A 132 4.21 6.60 -8.14
C HIS A 132 5.09 6.47 -6.90
N VAL A 133 6.33 6.01 -7.08
CA VAL A 133 7.26 5.83 -5.96
C VAL A 133 8.26 6.99 -5.92
N TYR A 134 8.44 7.59 -4.76
CA TYR A 134 9.37 8.69 -4.55
C TYR A 134 10.41 8.31 -3.49
N PHE A 135 11.68 8.48 -3.83
CA PHE A 135 12.78 8.46 -2.86
C PHE A 135 13.22 9.89 -2.60
N THR A 136 13.23 10.31 -1.34
CA THR A 136 13.48 11.71 -0.98
C THR A 136 14.20 11.85 0.37
N SER A 137 14.39 13.06 0.86
CA SER A 137 14.98 13.32 2.18
C SER A 137 13.92 13.32 3.29
N PRO A 138 14.32 13.10 4.57
CA PRO A 138 13.42 13.22 5.72
C PRO A 138 12.69 14.57 5.77
N SER A 139 13.36 15.67 5.40
CA SER A 139 12.75 17.00 5.35
C SER A 139 11.57 17.11 4.38
N VAL A 140 11.59 16.40 3.24
CA VAL A 140 10.48 16.39 2.29
C VAL A 140 9.32 15.54 2.82
N LEU A 141 9.61 14.44 3.52
CA LEU A 141 8.59 13.64 4.20
C LEU A 141 7.86 14.48 5.28
N ASP A 142 8.61 15.26 6.07
CA ASP A 142 8.04 16.16 7.08
C ASP A 142 7.19 17.27 6.44
N GLN A 143 7.64 17.83 5.31
CA GLN A 143 6.86 18.80 4.54
C GLN A 143 5.56 18.19 4.01
N LEU A 144 5.61 16.97 3.45
CA LEU A 144 4.42 16.28 2.95
C LEU A 144 3.37 16.09 4.06
N ARG A 145 3.81 15.74 5.27
CA ARG A 145 2.92 15.49 6.42
C ARG A 145 2.30 16.75 7.00
N SER A 146 3.02 17.86 6.94
CA SER A 146 2.57 19.16 7.47
C SER A 146 1.81 20.00 6.43
N ALA A 147 1.79 19.57 5.17
CA ALA A 147 1.15 20.29 4.09
C ALA A 147 -0.38 20.34 4.25
N GLN A 148 -0.95 21.54 4.10
CA GLN A 148 -2.41 21.77 4.21
C GLN A 148 -3.21 21.09 3.09
N ASP A 149 -2.59 20.88 1.93
CA ASP A 149 -3.17 20.21 0.77
C ASP A 149 -2.88 18.71 0.74
N HIS A 150 -2.50 18.14 1.89
CA HIS A 150 -2.06 16.75 2.05
C HIS A 150 -0.82 16.38 1.22
N GLY A 151 -0.05 17.37 0.74
CA GLY A 151 1.18 17.18 -0.01
C GLY A 151 1.00 17.17 -1.53
N TYR A 152 -0.18 17.53 -2.04
CA TYR A 152 -0.47 17.50 -3.48
C TYR A 152 0.49 18.37 -4.29
N ALA A 153 0.66 19.64 -3.93
CA ALA A 153 1.54 20.57 -4.62
C ALA A 153 3.00 20.13 -4.57
N LEU A 154 3.44 19.59 -3.42
CA LEU A 154 4.81 19.09 -3.24
C LEU A 154 5.09 17.92 -4.18
N LEU A 155 4.24 16.88 -4.19
CA LEU A 155 4.45 15.71 -5.04
C LEU A 155 4.52 16.07 -6.54
N LYS A 156 3.79 17.09 -7.00
CA LYS A 156 3.86 17.57 -8.39
C LYS A 156 5.22 18.15 -8.79
N THR A 157 6.03 18.57 -7.82
CA THR A 157 7.39 19.07 -8.08
C THR A 157 8.44 17.96 -8.06
N LEU A 158 8.08 16.76 -7.59
CA LEU A 158 8.99 15.62 -7.51
C LEU A 158 8.87 14.76 -8.77
N THR A 159 9.97 14.12 -9.16
CA THR A 159 9.97 13.09 -10.21
C THR A 159 9.89 11.72 -9.56
N PRO A 160 8.87 10.89 -9.87
CA PRO A 160 8.80 9.55 -9.30
C PRO A 160 9.82 8.62 -9.98
N ALA A 161 10.31 7.63 -9.25
CA ALA A 161 11.32 6.68 -9.72
C ALA A 161 10.87 5.89 -10.97
N ASN A 162 9.57 5.64 -11.12
CA ASN A 162 9.02 5.00 -12.32
C ASN A 162 8.95 5.92 -13.56
N ALA A 163 8.99 7.24 -13.42
CA ALA A 163 9.06 8.15 -14.58
C ALA A 163 10.41 8.07 -15.31
N LEU A 164 11.46 7.59 -14.63
CA LEU A 164 12.76 7.32 -15.26
C LEU A 164 12.79 5.95 -15.99
N HIS A 165 11.81 5.09 -15.71
CA HIS A 165 11.70 3.75 -16.29
C HIS A 165 10.75 3.67 -17.50
N ASP A 166 9.77 4.57 -17.60
CA ASP A 166 8.85 4.66 -18.73
C ASP A 166 9.19 5.87 -19.62
N SER A 167 9.76 5.61 -20.79
CA SER A 167 9.96 6.62 -21.86
C SER A 167 8.65 7.17 -22.46
N THR A 168 7.49 6.74 -21.95
CA THR A 168 6.14 7.19 -22.31
C THR A 168 5.47 8.10 -21.27
N PHE A 169 6.12 8.41 -20.15
CA PHE A 169 5.53 9.23 -19.08
C PHE A 169 5.76 10.74 -19.31
N ILE A 170 5.23 11.29 -20.41
CA ILE A 170 4.96 12.74 -20.50
C ILE A 170 3.46 12.96 -20.57
N ALA A 171 3.00 13.74 -19.60
CA ALA A 171 1.66 14.30 -19.44
C ALA A 171 0.54 13.28 -19.13
N THR A 172 0.13 13.21 -17.86
CA THR A 172 -1.08 13.90 -17.36
C THR A 172 -1.23 13.57 -15.85
N LEU A 173 -1.06 14.58 -14.98
CA LEU A 173 -1.47 14.59 -13.57
C LEU A 173 -2.22 15.90 -13.26
#